data_AF-A0A969T592-F1
#
_entry.id   AF-A0A969T592-F1
#
_cell.length_a   1.000
_cell.length_b   1.000
_cell.length_c   1.000
_cell.angle_alpha   90.00
_cell.angle_beta   90.00
_cell.angle_gamma   90.00
#
_symmetry.space_group_name_H-M   'P 1'
#
loop_
_entity.id
_entity.type
_entity.pdbx_description
1 polymer ?
#
loop_
_entity_poly.entity_id
_entity_poly.type
_entity_poly.pdbx_seq_one_letter_code
_entity_poly.pdbx_strand_id
1 'polypeptide(L)'
;MVWQYKFEDILKGTGTIWVNEKAENPENKYIIMQGSRLGFWNSHEDRYIPSFRAVSYLTGKELWRMNVKKTDCYSRDVDGSAVVIDTLAYLALENGIFTVFSPNPEYKERRDDVVQPKILQEITYYTKKDIECMVMIWFLNHHQLS
;
A
#
# COMPACT_ATOMS: atom_id res chain seq x y z
N MET A 1 -17.07 22.21 -4.56
CA MET A 1 -16.19 21.17 -3.99
C MET A 1 -17.04 20.31 -3.05
N VAL A 2 -17.13 18.99 -3.27
CA VAL A 2 -17.91 18.10 -2.37
C VAL A 2 -17.07 17.72 -1.15
N TRP A 3 -15.83 17.30 -1.37
CA TRP A 3 -14.78 17.18 -0.37
C TRP A 3 -13.42 17.18 -1.07
N GLN A 4 -12.36 17.29 -0.28
CA GLN A 4 -10.97 17.13 -0.74
C GLN A 4 -10.21 16.32 0.30
N TYR A 5 -9.27 15.51 -0.16
CA TYR A 5 -8.38 14.75 0.69
C TYR A 5 -6.92 15.01 0.27
N LYS A 6 -6.07 15.32 1.24
CA LYS A 6 -4.66 15.64 0.99
C LYS A 6 -3.81 14.37 1.11
N PHE A 7 -3.17 14.01 0.00
CA PHE A 7 -2.00 13.14 0.03
C PHE A 7 -0.75 13.99 0.25
N GLU A 8 0.21 13.45 0.99
CA GLU A 8 1.48 14.16 1.25
C GLU A 8 2.43 14.13 0.05
N ASP A 9 2.08 13.37 -1.00
CA ASP A 9 2.89 13.16 -2.20
C ASP A 9 1.99 12.74 -3.38
N ILE A 10 2.62 12.48 -4.52
CA ILE A 10 2.02 12.13 -5.81
C ILE A 10 1.19 10.85 -5.68
N LEU A 11 -0.02 10.92 -6.25
CA LEU A 11 -0.89 9.77 -6.47
C LEU A 11 -0.31 8.85 -7.53
N LYS A 12 -0.38 7.54 -7.28
CA LYS A 12 0.26 6.50 -8.07
C LYS A 12 -0.79 5.44 -8.44
N GLY A 13 -0.70 4.93 -9.67
CA GLY A 13 -1.68 3.99 -10.21
C GLY A 13 -3.11 4.54 -10.31
N THR A 14 -4.05 3.64 -10.60
CA THR A 14 -5.49 3.93 -10.57
C THR A 14 -6.07 3.49 -9.24
N GLY A 15 -6.87 4.35 -8.60
CA GLY A 15 -7.56 3.99 -7.36
C GLY A 15 -8.60 2.90 -7.56
N THR A 16 -8.80 2.09 -6.54
CA THR A 16 -9.89 1.11 -6.48
C THR A 16 -11.08 1.73 -5.78
N ILE A 17 -12.27 1.62 -6.37
CA ILE A 17 -13.53 1.87 -5.66
C ILE A 17 -14.14 0.54 -5.28
N TRP A 18 -14.46 0.36 -4.00
CA TRP A 18 -15.12 -0.82 -3.48
C TRP A 18 -16.44 -0.45 -2.79
N VAL A 19 -17.47 -1.27 -3.02
CA VAL A 19 -18.78 -1.16 -2.37
C VAL A 19 -18.85 -2.18 -1.23
N ASN A 20 -18.86 -1.69 0.00
CA ASN A 20 -19.06 -2.49 1.20
C ASN A 20 -20.55 -2.66 1.46
N GLU A 21 -21.16 -3.71 0.91
CA GLU A 21 -22.59 -3.99 1.07
C GLU A 21 -23.00 -4.28 2.52
N LYS A 22 -22.03 -4.58 3.39
CA LYS A 22 -22.24 -4.85 4.81
C LYS A 22 -22.01 -3.62 5.70
N ALA A 23 -21.81 -2.44 5.12
CA ALA A 23 -21.57 -1.23 5.89
C ALA A 23 -22.84 -0.78 6.63
N GLU A 24 -22.79 -0.75 7.96
CA GLU A 24 -23.83 -0.14 8.79
C GLU A 24 -23.77 1.39 8.73
N ASN A 25 -22.54 1.94 8.71
CA ASN A 25 -22.30 3.36 8.54
C ASN A 25 -22.22 3.74 7.05
N PRO A 26 -23.03 4.68 6.55
CA PRO A 26 -22.95 5.16 5.17
C PRO A 26 -21.57 5.63 4.73
N GLU A 27 -20.78 6.25 5.63
CA GLU A 27 -19.41 6.70 5.33
C GLU A 27 -18.48 5.53 4.95
N ASN A 28 -18.79 4.31 5.39
CA ASN A 28 -18.02 3.09 5.13
C ASN A 28 -18.54 2.28 3.94
N LYS A 29 -19.61 2.74 3.26
CA LYS A 29 -20.25 2.00 2.15
C LYS A 29 -19.46 2.07 0.85
N TYR A 30 -18.97 3.26 0.50
CA TYR A 30 -18.24 3.48 -0.74
C TYR A 30 -16.82 3.92 -0.38
N ILE A 31 -15.85 3.08 -0.69
CA ILE A 31 -14.46 3.25 -0.24
C ILE A 31 -13.57 3.41 -1.46
N ILE A 32 -12.79 4.50 -1.48
CA ILE A 32 -11.70 4.70 -2.43
C ILE A 32 -10.43 4.21 -1.76
N MET A 33 -9.72 3.29 -2.40
CA MET A 33 -8.38 2.86 -2.00
C MET A 33 -7.37 3.35 -3.04
N GLN A 34 -6.36 4.08 -2.61
CA GLN A 34 -5.45 4.77 -3.50
C GLN A 34 -4.01 4.63 -3.05
N GLY A 35 -3.15 4.25 -3.99
CA GLY A 35 -1.71 4.25 -3.84
C GLY A 35 -1.10 5.62 -4.07
N SER A 36 0.04 5.86 -3.43
CA SER A 36 0.86 7.06 -3.58
C SER A 36 2.34 6.70 -3.56
N ARG A 37 3.18 7.70 -3.77
CA ARG A 37 4.60 7.59 -3.47
C ARG A 37 4.87 7.43 -1.97
N LEU A 38 6.11 7.07 -1.64
CA LEU A 38 6.71 7.02 -0.30
C LEU A 38 6.30 8.21 0.58
N GLY A 39 6.25 9.42 0.03
CA GLY A 39 6.07 10.66 0.79
C GLY A 39 7.29 11.56 0.68
N PHE A 40 7.08 12.84 0.36
CA PHE A 40 8.19 13.80 0.18
C PHE A 40 9.08 13.96 1.42
N TRP A 41 8.49 13.88 2.63
CA TRP A 41 9.19 14.04 3.90
C TRP A 41 9.67 12.73 4.52
N ASN A 42 9.45 11.61 3.84
CA ASN A 42 9.80 10.31 4.35
C ASN A 42 11.15 9.85 3.77
N SER A 43 11.92 9.15 4.59
CA SER A 43 13.07 8.36 4.15
C SER A 43 12.64 6.92 3.88
N HIS A 44 13.31 6.24 2.96
CA HIS A 44 13.12 4.80 2.76
C HIS A 44 13.33 4.00 4.07
N GLU A 45 14.18 4.50 4.97
CA GLU A 45 14.50 3.91 6.27
C GLU A 45 13.42 4.12 7.34
N ASP A 46 12.42 4.95 7.08
CA ASP A 46 11.42 5.25 8.09
C ASP A 46 10.61 4.01 8.44
N ARG A 47 10.36 3.82 9.74
CA ARG A 47 9.58 2.69 10.25
C ARG A 47 8.18 2.63 9.62
N TYR A 48 7.63 3.79 9.26
CA TYR A 48 6.25 3.93 8.84
C TYR A 48 6.12 4.72 7.53
N ILE A 49 5.61 4.07 6.48
CA ILE A 49 5.39 4.65 5.15
C ILE A 49 3.94 4.41 4.70
N PRO A 50 3.06 5.43 4.76
CA PRO A 50 1.63 5.33 4.46
C PRO A 50 1.28 5.48 2.98
N SER A 51 1.94 4.72 2.11
CA SER A 51 1.82 4.87 0.65
C SER A 51 0.57 4.22 0.05
N PHE A 52 -0.32 3.67 0.88
CA PHE A 52 -1.63 3.19 0.46
C PHE A 52 -2.69 3.55 1.49
N ARG A 53 -3.80 4.15 1.07
CA ARG A 53 -4.81 4.70 1.98
C ARG A 53 -6.22 4.42 1.50
N ALA A 54 -7.15 4.36 2.45
CA ALA A 54 -8.57 4.32 2.17
C ALA A 54 -9.28 5.58 2.65
N VAL A 55 -10.17 6.08 1.81
CA VAL A 55 -10.94 7.29 2.03
C VAL A 55 -12.41 7.01 1.74
N SER A 56 -13.31 7.57 2.55
CA SER A 56 -14.74 7.54 2.28
C SER A 56 -15.05 8.34 1.03
N TYR A 57 -15.70 7.71 0.04
CA TYR A 57 -16.16 8.39 -1.17
C TYR A 57 -17.19 9.48 -0.86
N LEU A 58 -17.96 9.35 0.22
CA LEU A 58 -19.01 10.30 0.56
C LEU A 58 -18.47 11.56 1.23
N THR A 59 -17.47 11.43 2.11
CA THR A 59 -17.03 12.53 2.99
C THR A 59 -15.59 12.97 2.78
N GLY A 60 -14.77 12.19 2.06
CA GLY A 60 -13.34 12.45 1.94
C GLY A 60 -12.55 12.18 3.23
N LYS A 61 -13.18 11.64 4.27
CA LYS A 61 -12.49 11.27 5.52
C LYS A 61 -11.64 10.02 5.31
N GLU A 62 -10.44 10.02 5.89
CA GLU A 62 -9.60 8.85 5.94
C GLU A 62 -10.22 7.76 6.82
N LEU A 63 -10.24 6.53 6.31
CA LEU A 63 -10.76 5.36 7.02
C LEU A 63 -9.61 4.58 7.67
N TRP A 64 -8.52 4.42 6.92
CA TRP A 64 -7.26 3.81 7.36
C TRP A 64 -6.14 4.13 6.38
N ARG A 65 -4.90 3.89 6.81
CA ARG A 65 -3.69 3.96 5.97
C ARG A 65 -2.81 2.75 6.26
N MET A 66 -2.20 2.18 5.23
CA MET A 66 -1.39 0.97 5.34
C MET A 66 0.10 1.31 5.33
N ASN A 67 0.85 0.75 6.28
CA ASN A 67 2.31 0.80 6.24
C ASN A 67 2.84 -0.14 5.15
N VAL A 68 3.53 0.39 4.14
CA VAL A 68 4.25 -0.43 3.16
C VAL A 68 5.59 -0.81 3.76
N LYS A 69 5.82 -2.09 4.08
CA LYS A 69 7.03 -2.54 4.80
C LYS A 69 8.31 -2.29 4.00
N LYS A 70 9.43 -2.09 4.71
CA LYS A 70 10.75 -2.12 4.08
C LYS A 70 11.14 -3.56 3.75
N THR A 71 11.80 -3.71 2.62
CA THR A 71 12.27 -4.98 2.03
C THR A 71 13.63 -4.75 1.37
N ASP A 72 14.18 -5.76 0.71
CA ASP A 72 15.39 -5.61 -0.11
C ASP A 72 15.13 -4.83 -1.41
N CYS A 73 13.86 -4.73 -1.82
CA CYS A 73 13.43 -3.84 -2.89
C CYS A 73 13.50 -2.36 -2.46
N TYR A 74 14.02 -1.51 -3.34
CA TYR A 74 14.19 -0.07 -3.09
C TYR A 74 12.88 0.72 -3.03
N SER A 75 11.83 0.27 -3.74
CA SER A 75 10.55 0.99 -3.78
C SER A 75 9.68 0.66 -2.57
N ARG A 76 9.07 1.69 -2.01
CA ARG A 76 7.92 1.60 -1.09
C ARG A 76 6.73 2.43 -1.61
N ASP A 77 6.78 2.79 -2.90
CA ASP A 77 5.66 3.38 -3.62
C ASP A 77 4.57 2.31 -3.87
N VAL A 78 3.35 2.76 -4.15
CA VAL A 78 2.25 1.88 -4.53
C VAL A 78 1.61 2.36 -5.83
N ASP A 79 2.08 1.82 -6.95
CA ASP A 79 1.45 1.93 -8.27
C ASP A 79 0.28 0.94 -8.48
N GLY A 80 0.17 -0.06 -7.60
CA GLY A 80 -0.83 -1.12 -7.70
C GLY A 80 -2.24 -0.67 -7.32
N SER A 81 -3.23 -1.18 -8.06
CA SER A 81 -4.65 -1.11 -7.70
C SER A 81 -5.05 -2.38 -6.96
N ALA A 82 -5.69 -2.25 -5.79
CA ALA A 82 -6.18 -3.42 -5.07
C ALA A 82 -7.36 -4.04 -5.80
N VAL A 83 -7.39 -5.37 -5.94
CA VAL A 83 -8.57 -6.10 -6.42
C VAL A 83 -9.31 -6.61 -5.19
N VAL A 84 -10.62 -6.36 -5.12
CA VAL A 84 -11.46 -6.87 -4.02
C VAL A 84 -12.31 -8.02 -4.52
N ILE A 85 -12.22 -9.17 -3.84
CA ILE A 85 -13.07 -10.33 -4.07
C ILE A 85 -13.76 -10.64 -2.74
N ASP A 86 -15.09 -10.62 -2.77
CA ASP A 86 -15.96 -10.69 -1.58
C ASP A 86 -15.59 -9.64 -0.51
N THR A 87 -14.94 -10.08 0.57
CA THR A 87 -14.54 -9.24 1.70
C THR A 87 -13.04 -9.01 1.78
N LEU A 88 -12.26 -9.52 0.82
CA LEU A 88 -10.80 -9.51 0.85
C LEU A 88 -10.24 -8.67 -0.29
N ALA A 89 -9.27 -7.83 0.05
CA ALA A 89 -8.51 -7.04 -0.90
C ALA A 89 -7.13 -7.68 -1.11
N TYR A 90 -6.72 -7.73 -2.37
CA TYR A 90 -5.48 -8.31 -2.86
C TYR A 90 -4.68 -7.21 -3.55
N LEU A 91 -3.45 -6.97 -3.09
CA LEU A 91 -2.62 -5.90 -3.61
C LEU A 91 -1.18 -6.39 -3.77
N ALA A 92 -0.66 -6.21 -4.98
CA ALA A 92 0.76 -6.40 -5.24
C ALA A 92 1.52 -5.09 -4.99
N LEU A 93 2.45 -5.11 -4.04
CA LEU A 93 3.28 -3.96 -3.68
C LEU A 93 4.63 -4.03 -4.41
N GLU A 94 5.14 -2.86 -4.79
CA GLU A 94 6.43 -2.72 -5.48
C GLU A 94 7.63 -3.14 -4.62
N ASN A 95 7.44 -3.20 -3.31
CA ASN A 95 8.43 -3.68 -2.35
C ASN A 95 8.61 -5.22 -2.40
N GLY A 96 7.97 -5.91 -3.34
CA GLY A 96 8.12 -7.35 -3.50
C GLY A 96 7.23 -8.19 -2.58
N ILE A 97 6.18 -7.58 -2.00
CA ILE A 97 5.19 -8.28 -1.15
C ILE A 97 3.79 -8.28 -1.82
N PHE A 98 3.12 -9.42 -1.75
CA PHE A 98 1.69 -9.57 -2.01
C PHE A 98 0.94 -9.47 -0.70
N THR A 99 0.04 -8.51 -0.57
CA THR A 99 -0.71 -8.31 0.65
C THR A 99 -2.17 -8.68 0.44
N VAL A 100 -2.67 -9.58 1.28
CA VAL A 100 -4.10 -9.88 1.43
C VAL A 100 -4.57 -9.24 2.72
N PHE A 101 -5.57 -8.38 2.64
CA PHE A 101 -6.07 -7.60 3.78
C PHE A 101 -7.58 -7.42 3.72
N SER A 102 -8.17 -7.02 4.85
CA SER A 102 -9.56 -6.58 4.89
C SER A 102 -9.65 -5.09 4.56
N PRO A 103 -10.37 -4.68 3.50
CA PRO A 103 -10.62 -3.27 3.20
C PRO A 103 -11.67 -2.63 4.11
N ASN A 104 -12.47 -3.44 4.82
CA ASN A 104 -13.56 -2.96 5.69
C ASN A 104 -13.00 -2.20 6.92
N PRO A 105 -13.38 -0.92 7.12
CA PRO A 105 -12.95 -0.12 8.26
C PRO A 105 -13.36 -0.67 9.63
N GLU A 106 -14.39 -1.51 9.72
CA GLU A 106 -14.80 -2.13 11.00
C GLU A 106 -13.75 -3.12 11.53
N TYR A 107 -12.87 -3.63 10.66
CA TYR A 107 -11.80 -4.55 11.03
C TYR A 107 -10.44 -3.87 11.10
N LYS A 108 -10.37 -2.54 11.09
CA LYS A 108 -9.11 -1.82 11.21
C LYS A 108 -8.46 -2.04 12.57
N GLU A 109 -7.14 -2.02 12.60
CA GLU A 109 -6.35 -2.23 13.80
C GLU A 109 -5.36 -1.09 14.02
N ARG A 110 -5.02 -0.82 15.28
CA ARG A 110 -3.99 0.16 15.62
C ARG A 110 -2.63 -0.55 15.66
N ARG A 111 -1.72 -0.17 14.77
CA ARG A 111 -0.34 -0.67 14.69
C ARG A 111 0.60 0.51 14.47
N ASP A 112 1.71 0.55 15.22
CA ASP A 112 2.67 1.66 15.21
C ASP A 112 2.00 3.03 15.44
N ASP A 113 1.04 3.10 16.36
CA ASP A 113 0.23 4.29 16.67
C ASP A 113 -0.65 4.83 15.54
N VAL A 114 -0.80 4.06 14.45
CA VAL A 114 -1.60 4.40 13.29
C VAL A 114 -2.70 3.38 13.06
N VAL A 115 -3.83 3.85 12.53
CA VAL A 115 -4.97 3.03 12.14
C VAL A 115 -4.73 2.41 10.76
N GLN A 116 -4.60 1.09 10.73
CA GLN A 116 -4.24 0.31 9.55
C GLN A 116 -5.32 -0.74 9.22
N PRO A 117 -5.45 -1.19 7.96
CA PRO A 117 -6.30 -2.31 7.65
C PRO A 117 -5.74 -3.59 8.29
N LYS A 118 -6.62 -4.52 8.66
CA LYS A 118 -6.20 -5.84 9.13
C LYS A 118 -5.58 -6.62 7.98
N ILE A 119 -4.29 -6.89 8.10
CA ILE A 119 -3.55 -7.73 7.18
C ILE A 119 -3.78 -9.19 7.57
N LEU A 120 -4.13 -10.01 6.58
CA LEU A 120 -4.42 -11.43 6.77
C LEU A 120 -3.25 -12.30 6.31
N GLN A 121 -2.61 -11.90 5.22
CA GLN A 121 -1.48 -12.62 4.66
C GLN A 121 -0.55 -11.69 3.90
N GLU A 122 0.74 -11.98 3.98
CA GLU A 122 1.77 -11.38 3.13
C GLU A 122 2.60 -12.48 2.50
N ILE A 123 2.88 -12.37 1.21
CA ILE A 123 3.69 -13.33 0.45
C ILE A 123 4.81 -12.56 -0.24
N THR A 124 6.06 -12.88 0.03
CA THR A 124 7.20 -12.29 -0.68
C THR A 124 7.37 -12.98 -2.04
N TYR A 125 7.50 -12.22 -3.13
CA TYR A 125 7.67 -12.80 -4.48
C TYR A 125 9.10 -13.21 -4.80
N TYR A 126 10.06 -12.82 -3.96
CA TYR A 126 11.48 -13.03 -4.18
C TYR A 126 12.11 -13.80 -3.02
N THR A 127 13.20 -14.47 -3.33
CA THR A 127 14.02 -15.20 -2.37
C THR A 127 15.36 -14.50 -2.18
N LYS A 128 16.12 -14.89 -1.16
CA LYS A 128 17.49 -14.38 -0.96
C LYS A 128 18.39 -14.62 -2.16
N LYS A 129 18.20 -15.75 -2.86
CA LYS A 129 18.97 -16.09 -4.06
C LYS A 129 18.74 -15.09 -5.20
N ASP A 130 17.52 -14.59 -5.34
CA ASP A 130 17.19 -13.60 -6.37
C ASP A 130 17.92 -12.27 -6.11
N ILE A 131 18.05 -11.88 -4.84
CA ILE A 131 18.82 -10.70 -4.41
C ILE A 131 20.31 -10.90 -4.66
N GLU A 132 20.87 -12.04 -4.27
CA GLU A 132 22.29 -12.37 -4.50
C GLU A 132 22.64 -12.35 -5.99
N CYS A 133 21.79 -12.93 -6.84
CA CYS A 133 21.96 -12.88 -8.29
C CYS A 133 21.92 -11.44 -8.83
N MET A 134 21.01 -10.60 -8.34
CA MET A 134 20.95 -9.18 -8.74
C MET A 134 22.22 -8.42 -8.35
N VAL A 135 22.72 -8.62 -7.14
CA VAL A 135 23.97 -8.00 -6.68
C VAL A 135 25.14 -8.45 -7.55
N MET A 136 25.23 -9.74 -7.86
CA MET A 136 26.29 -10.29 -8.73
C MET A 136 26.24 -9.68 -10.15
N ILE A 137 25.05 -9.55 -10.75
CA ILE A 137 24.87 -8.89 -12.06
C ILE A 137 25.30 -7.42 -11.99
N TRP A 138 24.93 -6.72 -10.92
CA TRP A 138 25.30 -5.33 -10.73
C TRP A 138 26.82 -5.16 -10.65
N PHE A 139 27.51 -6.00 -9.87
CA PHE A 139 28.98 -6.01 -9.81
C PHE A 139 29.64 -6.36 -11.15
N LEU A 140 29.14 -7.36 -11.87
CA LEU A 140 29.69 -7.77 -13.17
C LEU A 140 29.57 -6.66 -14.23
N ASN A 141 28.45 -5.92 -14.24
CA ASN A 141 28.26 -4.80 -15.16
C ASN A 141 29.13 -3.58 -14.82
N HIS A 142 29.48 -3.35 -13.56
CA HIS A 142 30.34 -2.23 -13.14
C HIS A 142 31.84 -2.52 -13.32
N HIS A 143 32.25 -3.79 -13.53
CA HIS A 143 33.62 -4.16 -13.88
C HIS A 143 33.89 -4.29 -15.38
N GLN A 144 32.86 -4.24 -16.24
CA GLN A 144 33.03 -4.19 -17.70
C GLN A 144 33.12 -2.77 -18.26
N LEU A 145 33.02 -1.74 -17.41
CA LEU A 145 33.10 -0.31 -17.79
C LEU A 145 34.36 0.39 -17.24
N SER A 146 35.38 -0.36 -16.80
CA SER A 146 36.68 0.16 -16.34
C SER A 146 37.82 -0.20 -17.28
#